data_AF-A0A978SEU7-F1
#
_entry.id   AF-A0A978SEU7-F1
#
_cell.length_a   1.000
_cell.length_b   1.000
_cell.length_c   1.000
_cell.angle_alpha   90.00
_cell.angle_beta   90.00
_cell.angle_gamma   90.00
#
_symmetry.space_group_name_H-M   'P 1'
#
loop_
_entity.id
_entity.type
_entity.pdbx_description
1 polymer ?
#
loop_
_entity_poly.entity_id
_entity_poly.type
_entity_poly.pdbx_seq_one_letter_code
_entity_poly.pdbx_strand_id
1 'polypeptide(L)'
;MTNPPSSQPIKPIYLNNRQALEQIERERTDLTRYCFGIGLGSLGAGVFNSLWWGIGIGAMALPLKKLQKVSQISLTMGSLLDIFEDQGILITPRLEVPDNGSLDLFVRFPNPPKAVFAIGLRSHGESTVFFNEAKETFYFHRKRGRSKPWQVDLFRRFALQEFWLRKNQQDLFGQSSRDKNRPAVKILVLVGKTRLGEHSEHLYANIGDQRVLLVRNRIAVYVMEVNQLIPFIQAWLAQHAQSQ
;
A
#
# COMPACT_ATOMS: atom_id res chain seq x y z
N MET A 1 14.45 30.20 -23.21
CA MET A 1 14.53 28.75 -22.99
C MET A 1 14.96 28.52 -21.54
N THR A 2 14.02 28.26 -20.64
CA THR A 2 14.33 27.98 -19.22
C THR A 2 13.91 26.54 -18.93
N ASN A 3 14.90 25.64 -18.85
CA ASN A 3 14.68 24.29 -18.37
C ASN A 3 14.29 24.33 -16.88
N PRO A 4 13.26 23.60 -16.43
CA PRO A 4 12.95 23.47 -15.02
C PRO A 4 14.03 22.63 -14.31
N PRO A 5 14.23 22.83 -12.99
CA PRO A 5 15.27 22.15 -12.24
C PRO A 5 15.01 20.65 -12.21
N SER A 6 16.05 19.87 -12.52
CA SER A 6 16.04 18.42 -12.43
C SER A 6 15.69 18.01 -10.99
N SER A 7 14.56 17.32 -10.84
CA SER A 7 14.20 16.63 -9.61
C SER A 7 15.22 15.53 -9.37
N GLN A 8 16.23 15.79 -8.55
CA GLN A 8 17.16 14.75 -8.13
C GLN A 8 16.39 13.60 -7.47
N PRO A 9 16.72 12.33 -7.77
CA PRO A 9 16.12 11.22 -7.07
C PRO A 9 16.50 11.33 -5.59
N ILE A 10 15.49 11.47 -4.74
CA ILE A 10 15.64 11.41 -3.29
C ILE A 10 16.29 10.05 -2.98
N LYS A 11 17.57 10.05 -2.61
CA LYS A 11 18.20 8.87 -2.00
C LYS A 11 17.39 8.56 -0.75
N PRO A 12 16.83 7.34 -0.59
CA PRO A 12 16.16 7.00 0.64
C PRO A 12 17.21 7.08 1.76
N ILE A 13 17.06 8.07 2.64
CA ILE A 13 17.74 8.07 3.93
C ILE A 13 17.24 6.80 4.63
N TYR A 14 18.14 5.87 4.92
CA TYR A 14 17.84 4.68 5.71
C TYR A 14 17.52 5.11 7.14
N LEU A 15 16.30 5.61 7.34
CA LEU A 15 15.72 5.79 8.65
C LEU A 15 15.64 4.43 9.32
N ASN A 16 16.00 4.37 10.59
CA ASN A 16 15.63 3.21 11.42
C ASN A 16 14.10 3.04 11.31
N ASN A 17 13.61 1.80 11.19
CA ASN A 17 12.17 1.52 11.04
C ASN A 17 11.30 2.32 12.01
N ARG A 18 11.70 2.42 13.28
CA ARG A 18 10.95 3.16 14.30
C ARG A 18 10.94 4.67 14.02
N GLN A 19 12.05 5.24 13.56
CA GLN A 19 12.09 6.65 13.15
C GLN A 19 11.20 6.92 11.92
N ALA A 20 11.19 5.99 10.96
CA ALA A 20 10.31 6.08 9.80
C ALA A 20 8.83 5.99 10.20
N LEU A 21 8.47 5.11 11.14
CA LEU A 21 7.13 5.04 11.71
C LEU A 21 6.76 6.34 12.44
N GLU A 22 7.63 6.84 13.31
CA GLU A 22 7.41 8.10 14.04
C GLU A 22 7.18 9.27 13.08
N GLN A 23 7.92 9.36 11.99
CA GLN A 23 7.74 10.43 11.00
C GLN A 23 6.34 10.36 10.37
N ILE A 24 5.86 9.16 10.04
CA ILE A 24 4.52 8.95 9.48
C ILE A 24 3.44 9.24 10.53
N GLU A 25 3.67 8.91 11.80
CA GLU A 25 2.75 9.21 12.90
C GLU A 25 2.68 10.69 13.22
N ARG A 26 3.80 11.42 13.13
CA ARG A 26 3.83 12.88 13.19
C ARG A 26 3.04 13.49 12.04
N GLU A 27 3.29 13.05 10.80
CA GLU A 27 2.51 13.49 9.63
C GLU A 27 1.01 13.20 9.80
N ARG A 28 0.65 12.03 10.34
CA ARG A 28 -0.73 11.66 10.66
C ARG A 28 -1.34 12.63 11.68
N THR A 29 -0.61 12.94 12.75
CA THR A 29 -1.06 13.83 13.82
C THR A 29 -1.24 15.26 13.30
N ASP A 30 -0.31 15.74 12.48
CA ASP A 30 -0.38 17.08 11.89
C ASP A 30 -1.55 17.20 10.91
N LEU A 31 -1.75 16.20 10.05
CA LEU A 31 -2.91 16.15 9.16
C LEU A 31 -4.24 16.06 9.92
N THR A 32 -4.25 15.32 11.04
CA THR A 32 -5.41 15.22 11.92
C THR A 32 -5.72 16.59 12.52
N ARG A 33 -4.72 17.27 13.10
CA ARG A 33 -4.85 18.64 13.63
C ARG A 33 -5.34 19.63 12.58
N TYR A 34 -4.78 19.58 11.37
CA TYR A 34 -5.19 20.43 10.26
C TYR A 34 -6.66 20.21 9.88
N CYS A 35 -7.09 18.95 9.76
CA CYS A 35 -8.49 18.62 9.44
C CYS A 35 -9.45 19.06 10.56
N PHE A 36 -9.07 18.87 11.84
CA PHE A 36 -9.87 19.34 12.98
C PHE A 36 -9.92 20.88 13.09
N GLY A 37 -8.81 21.57 12.82
CA GLY A 37 -8.76 23.03 12.81
C GLY A 37 -9.67 23.65 11.77
N ILE A 38 -9.77 23.06 10.57
CA ILE A 38 -10.72 23.47 9.54
C ILE A 38 -12.17 23.16 9.95
N GLY A 39 -12.41 21.99 10.57
CA GLY A 39 -13.74 21.60 11.06
C GLY A 39 -14.30 22.57 12.11
N LEU A 40 -13.49 22.97 13.08
CA LEU A 40 -13.88 23.93 14.13
C LEU A 40 -14.06 25.36 13.59
N GLY A 41 -13.25 25.79 12.62
CA GLY A 41 -13.41 27.09 11.95
C GLY A 41 -14.74 27.24 11.22
N SER A 42 -15.24 26.15 10.60
CA SER A 42 -16.54 26.13 9.91
C SER A 42 -17.75 26.12 10.85
N LEU A 43 -17.59 25.70 12.10
CA LEU A 43 -18.66 25.74 13.12
C LEU A 43 -18.74 27.10 13.84
N GLY A 44 -17.63 27.85 13.91
CA GLY A 44 -17.60 29.20 14.50
C GLY A 44 -18.06 30.31 13.56
N ALA A 45 -17.95 30.12 12.24
CA ALA A 45 -18.35 31.10 11.24
C ALA A 45 -19.76 30.82 10.68
N GLY A 46 -20.78 31.12 11.48
CA GLY A 46 -22.13 31.54 11.05
C GLY A 46 -22.81 30.84 9.85
N VAL A 47 -23.76 29.97 10.17
CA VAL A 47 -25.13 29.68 9.64
C VAL A 47 -25.67 30.31 8.32
N PHE A 48 -25.04 31.24 7.58
CA PHE A 48 -25.79 32.11 6.64
C PHE A 48 -25.49 32.04 5.13
N ASN A 49 -24.75 31.07 4.59
CA ASN A 49 -24.71 30.95 3.12
C ASN A 49 -24.42 29.53 2.59
N SER A 50 -25.36 28.96 1.83
CA SER A 50 -25.31 27.59 1.27
C SER A 50 -24.14 27.36 0.29
N LEU A 51 -23.57 28.44 -0.27
CA LEU A 51 -22.40 28.38 -1.15
C LEU A 51 -21.10 28.01 -0.43
N TRP A 52 -20.94 28.38 0.85
CA TRP A 52 -19.71 28.13 1.62
C TRP A 52 -19.58 26.68 2.09
N TRP A 53 -20.70 25.97 2.23
CA TRP A 53 -20.71 24.53 2.50
C TRP A 53 -20.09 23.72 1.36
N GLY A 54 -20.33 24.11 0.10
CA GLY A 54 -19.75 23.45 -1.08
C GLY A 54 -18.22 23.60 -1.16
N ILE A 55 -17.71 24.79 -0.80
CA ILE A 55 -16.27 25.08 -0.82
C ILE A 55 -15.56 24.40 0.35
N GLY A 56 -16.15 24.41 1.55
CA GLY A 56 -15.59 23.75 2.75
C GLY A 56 -15.50 22.22 2.61
N ILE A 57 -16.50 21.57 2.03
CA ILE A 57 -16.49 20.11 1.79
C ILE A 57 -15.45 19.73 0.72
N GLY A 58 -15.32 20.53 -0.34
CA GLY A 58 -14.33 20.31 -1.40
C GLY A 58 -12.88 20.47 -0.91
N ALA A 59 -12.61 21.51 -0.12
CA ALA A 59 -11.28 21.80 0.43
C ALA A 59 -10.77 20.69 1.38
N MET A 60 -11.68 19.99 2.05
CA MET A 60 -11.35 18.91 2.98
C MET A 60 -11.09 17.56 2.29
N ALA A 61 -11.56 17.36 1.05
CA ALA A 61 -11.49 16.06 0.40
C ALA A 61 -10.06 15.55 0.14
N LEU A 62 -9.13 16.44 -0.23
CA LEU A 62 -7.72 16.08 -0.46
C LEU A 62 -6.96 15.79 0.84
N PRO A 63 -7.01 16.67 1.87
CA PRO A 63 -6.44 16.39 3.19
C PRO A 63 -6.96 15.09 3.81
N LEU A 64 -8.27 14.82 3.73
CA LEU A 64 -8.84 13.58 4.28
C LEU A 64 -8.31 12.33 3.57
N LYS A 65 -8.21 12.35 2.23
CA LYS A 65 -7.63 11.23 1.48
C LYS A 65 -6.17 11.00 1.86
N LYS A 66 -5.39 12.08 2.03
CA LYS A 66 -4.00 11.99 2.47
C LYS A 66 -3.92 11.44 3.89
N LEU A 67 -4.72 11.94 4.83
CA LEU A 67 -4.79 11.47 6.22
C LEU A 67 -5.16 9.98 6.29
N GLN A 68 -6.16 9.56 5.52
CA GLN A 68 -6.56 8.16 5.44
C GLN A 68 -5.40 7.30 4.96
N LYS A 69 -4.69 7.75 3.92
CA LYS A 69 -3.57 7.02 3.34
C LYS A 69 -2.41 6.88 4.34
N VAL A 70 -2.01 7.99 4.97
CA VAL A 70 -0.95 8.01 5.98
C VAL A 70 -1.32 7.15 7.19
N SER A 71 -2.58 7.22 7.64
CA SER A 71 -3.07 6.39 8.74
C SER A 71 -2.99 4.90 8.42
N GLN A 72 -3.36 4.50 7.19
CA GLN A 72 -3.26 3.09 6.76
C GLN A 72 -1.81 2.61 6.74
N ILE A 73 -0.88 3.43 6.24
CA ILE A 73 0.54 3.10 6.22
C ILE A 73 1.08 2.98 7.65
N SER A 74 0.81 3.94 8.53
CA SER A 74 1.24 3.93 9.93
C SER A 74 0.73 2.68 10.66
N LEU A 75 -0.57 2.38 10.56
CA LEU A 75 -1.15 1.22 11.24
C LEU A 75 -0.57 -0.10 10.73
N THR A 76 -0.49 -0.28 9.40
CA THR A 76 0.07 -1.51 8.83
C THR A 76 1.56 -1.66 9.12
N MET A 77 2.33 -0.57 9.05
CA MET A 77 3.76 -0.57 9.39
C MET A 77 3.98 -0.88 10.87
N GLY A 78 3.18 -0.29 11.77
CA GLY A 78 3.21 -0.59 13.20
C GLY A 78 2.97 -2.07 13.46
N SER A 79 1.90 -2.65 12.91
CA SER A 79 1.60 -4.08 13.08
C SER A 79 2.69 -5.00 12.51
N LEU A 80 3.37 -4.60 11.42
CA LEU A 80 4.51 -5.37 10.89
C LEU A 80 5.71 -5.33 11.85
N LEU A 81 6.03 -4.16 12.41
CA LEU A 81 7.13 -4.03 13.36
C LEU A 81 6.84 -4.75 14.66
N ASP A 82 5.63 -4.65 15.20
CA ASP A 82 5.29 -5.30 16.46
C ASP A 82 5.40 -6.84 16.39
N ILE A 83 5.29 -7.42 15.19
CA ILE A 83 5.35 -8.87 14.98
C ILE A 83 6.71 -9.36 14.48
N PHE A 84 7.43 -8.57 13.68
CA PHE A 84 8.61 -9.04 12.95
C PHE A 84 9.88 -8.22 13.21
N GLU A 85 9.86 -7.22 14.08
CA GLU A 85 11.04 -6.39 14.38
C GLU A 85 12.22 -7.22 14.92
N ASP A 86 11.94 -8.25 15.72
CA ASP A 86 12.92 -9.22 16.23
C ASP A 86 13.61 -10.03 15.12
N GLN A 87 12.93 -10.22 13.98
CA GLN A 87 13.47 -10.86 12.78
C GLN A 87 14.35 -9.91 11.95
N GLY A 88 14.51 -8.66 12.38
CA GLY A 88 15.35 -7.66 11.74
C GLY A 88 14.77 -7.16 10.41
N ILE A 89 13.45 -7.15 10.25
CA ILE A 89 12.82 -6.64 9.03
C ILE A 89 13.24 -5.20 8.75
N LEU A 90 13.26 -4.81 7.48
CA LEU A 90 13.43 -3.41 7.08
C LEU A 90 12.20 -2.98 6.30
N ILE A 91 11.62 -1.85 6.69
CA ILE A 91 10.43 -1.31 6.04
C ILE A 91 10.77 0.06 5.47
N THR A 92 10.63 0.21 4.15
CA THR A 92 10.68 1.50 3.47
C THR A 92 9.27 1.92 3.10
N PRO A 93 8.66 2.85 3.86
CA PRO A 93 7.31 3.34 3.55
C PRO A 93 7.34 4.42 2.46
N ARG A 94 6.23 4.56 1.73
CA ARG A 94 6.01 5.62 0.71
C ARG A 94 7.17 5.76 -0.28
N LEU A 95 7.58 4.64 -0.84
CA LEU A 95 8.68 4.59 -1.79
C LEU A 95 8.23 5.15 -3.15
N GLU A 96 8.64 6.39 -3.45
CA GLU A 96 8.27 7.07 -4.68
C GLU A 96 8.98 6.44 -5.89
N VAL A 97 8.20 6.05 -6.90
CA VAL A 97 8.71 5.58 -8.19
C VAL A 97 8.32 6.58 -9.26
N PRO A 98 9.29 7.23 -9.94
CA PRO A 98 9.04 8.13 -11.05
C PRO A 98 8.06 7.53 -12.07
N ASP A 99 7.10 8.35 -12.50
CA ASP A 99 6.05 8.03 -13.48
C ASP A 99 5.08 6.89 -13.10
N ASN A 100 5.30 6.21 -11.97
CA ASN A 100 4.54 5.03 -11.56
C ASN A 100 3.86 5.19 -10.19
N GLY A 101 4.08 6.34 -9.54
CA GLY A 101 3.55 6.67 -8.21
C GLY A 101 4.26 5.92 -7.08
N SER A 102 3.80 6.13 -5.84
CA SER A 102 4.42 5.48 -4.68
C SER A 102 4.00 4.03 -4.49
N LEU A 103 4.95 3.22 -4.05
CA LEU A 103 4.72 1.95 -3.37
C LEU A 103 4.55 2.23 -1.87
N ASP A 104 3.54 1.63 -1.25
CA ASP A 104 3.16 2.03 0.11
C ASP A 104 4.12 1.52 1.16
N LEU A 105 4.46 0.24 1.08
CA LEU A 105 5.45 -0.41 1.93
C LEU A 105 6.30 -1.34 1.06
N PHE A 106 7.61 -1.17 1.16
CA PHE A 106 8.59 -2.13 0.68
C PHE A 106 9.23 -2.78 1.89
N VAL A 107 9.02 -4.08 2.08
CA VAL A 107 9.44 -4.81 3.29
C VAL A 107 10.48 -5.84 2.90
N ARG A 108 11.64 -5.82 3.56
CA ARG A 108 12.71 -6.80 3.36
C ARG A 108 12.93 -7.60 4.64
N PHE A 109 13.01 -8.91 4.49
CA PHE A 109 13.48 -9.85 5.49
C PHE A 109 14.94 -10.19 5.17
N PRO A 110 15.93 -9.62 5.89
CA PRO A 110 17.34 -9.82 5.59
C PRO A 110 17.87 -11.18 6.06
N ASN A 111 17.22 -11.78 7.04
CA ASN A 111 17.59 -13.05 7.63
C ASN A 111 16.88 -14.20 6.91
N PRO A 112 17.46 -15.42 6.87
CA PRO A 112 16.79 -16.59 6.33
C PRO A 112 15.45 -16.87 7.05
N PRO A 113 14.35 -17.15 6.32
CA PRO A 113 14.23 -17.12 4.87
C PRO A 113 14.19 -15.68 4.34
N LYS A 114 15.17 -15.34 3.49
CA LYS A 114 15.26 -14.00 2.93
C LYS A 114 14.13 -13.74 1.95
N ALA A 115 13.40 -12.65 2.15
CA ALA A 115 12.22 -12.29 1.37
C ALA A 115 12.12 -10.79 1.13
N VAL A 116 11.40 -10.40 0.08
CA VAL A 116 11.07 -9.02 -0.22
C VAL A 116 9.59 -8.96 -0.56
N PHE A 117 8.86 -8.04 0.06
CA PHE A 117 7.43 -7.81 -0.18
C PHE A 117 7.22 -6.39 -0.68
N ALA A 118 6.51 -6.26 -1.79
CA ALA A 118 6.00 -4.99 -2.29
C ALA A 118 4.50 -4.92 -1.98
N ILE A 119 4.13 -4.10 -1.00
CA ILE A 119 2.77 -4.05 -0.45
C ILE A 119 2.10 -2.75 -0.89
N GLY A 120 0.95 -2.88 -1.55
CA GLY A 120 0.06 -1.78 -1.90
C GLY A 120 -1.22 -1.80 -1.06
N LEU A 121 -1.47 -0.72 -0.32
CA LEU A 121 -2.67 -0.54 0.51
C LEU A 121 -3.73 0.23 -0.27
N ARG A 122 -4.94 -0.31 -0.42
CA ARG A 122 -6.01 0.34 -1.17
C ARG A 122 -7.35 0.28 -0.44
N SER A 123 -8.05 1.42 -0.44
CA SER A 123 -9.40 1.56 0.08
C SER A 123 -10.28 2.23 -0.97
N HIS A 124 -11.45 1.65 -1.21
CA HIS A 124 -12.53 2.18 -2.04
C HIS A 124 -13.79 2.51 -1.23
N GLY A 125 -13.61 2.76 0.07
CA GLY A 125 -14.71 3.00 1.00
C GLY A 125 -15.44 1.69 1.32
N GLU A 126 -16.74 1.79 1.58
CA GLU A 126 -17.62 0.64 1.79
C GLU A 126 -17.98 0.00 0.44
N SER A 127 -17.11 -0.91 0.00
CA SER A 127 -17.21 -1.56 -1.30
C SER A 127 -16.61 -2.97 -1.28
N THR A 128 -17.14 -3.83 -2.14
CA THR A 128 -16.60 -5.17 -2.39
C THR A 128 -15.82 -5.18 -3.70
N VAL A 129 -14.60 -5.71 -3.69
CA VAL A 129 -13.73 -5.79 -4.86
C VAL A 129 -13.84 -7.19 -5.48
N PHE A 130 -14.04 -7.23 -6.79
CA PHE A 130 -14.07 -8.45 -7.59
C PHE A 130 -13.00 -8.37 -8.67
N PHE A 131 -12.48 -9.52 -9.09
CA PHE A 131 -11.59 -9.63 -10.22
C PHE A 131 -12.39 -10.24 -11.37
N ASN A 132 -12.41 -9.57 -12.51
CA ASN A 132 -13.06 -10.09 -13.71
C ASN A 132 -11.98 -10.72 -14.60
N GLU A 133 -12.02 -12.05 -14.73
CA GLU A 133 -11.02 -12.81 -15.51
C GLU A 133 -11.06 -12.44 -16.99
N ALA A 134 -12.24 -12.34 -17.60
CA ALA A 134 -12.40 -12.04 -19.03
C ALA A 134 -11.86 -10.66 -19.42
N LYS A 135 -11.95 -9.67 -18.53
CA LYS A 135 -11.45 -8.31 -18.74
C LYS A 135 -10.11 -8.04 -18.06
N GLU A 136 -9.58 -9.06 -17.40
CA GLU A 136 -8.36 -9.04 -16.59
C GLU A 136 -8.21 -7.81 -15.67
N THR A 137 -9.32 -7.34 -15.09
CA THR A 137 -9.35 -6.09 -14.32
C THR A 137 -10.20 -6.21 -13.06
N PHE A 138 -9.86 -5.40 -12.05
CA PHE A 138 -10.64 -5.32 -10.83
C PHE A 138 -11.85 -4.41 -11.02
N TYR A 139 -12.95 -4.77 -10.36
CA TYR A 139 -14.14 -3.96 -10.22
C TYR A 139 -14.41 -3.74 -8.74
N PHE A 140 -14.93 -2.57 -8.39
CA PHE A 140 -15.48 -2.34 -7.05
C PHE A 140 -16.98 -2.10 -7.15
N HIS A 141 -17.70 -2.79 -6.28
CA HIS A 141 -19.14 -2.71 -6.12
C HIS A 141 -19.47 -2.01 -4.80
N ARG A 142 -20.31 -0.96 -4.85
CA ARG A 142 -20.80 -0.26 -3.65
C ARG A 142 -22.23 -0.68 -3.38
N LYS A 143 -22.62 -0.80 -2.10
CA LYS A 143 -23.98 -1.21 -1.67
C LYS A 143 -25.12 -0.49 -2.41
N ARG A 144 -24.94 0.77 -2.80
CA ARG A 144 -25.91 1.58 -3.53
C ARG A 144 -25.31 2.20 -4.80
N GLY A 145 -24.82 1.38 -5.72
CA GLY A 145 -24.28 1.89 -6.98
C GLY A 145 -23.93 0.82 -8.00
N ARG A 146 -23.64 1.27 -9.23
CA ARG A 146 -23.11 0.40 -10.28
C ARG A 146 -21.67 -0.01 -9.98
N SER A 147 -21.32 -1.23 -10.36
CA SER A 147 -19.94 -1.69 -10.37
C SER A 147 -19.10 -0.80 -11.28
N LYS A 148 -17.93 -0.37 -10.80
CA LYS A 148 -17.02 0.47 -11.57
C LYS A 148 -15.68 -0.25 -11.75
N PRO A 149 -15.07 -0.17 -12.94
CA PRO A 149 -13.73 -0.70 -13.14
C PRO A 149 -12.74 0.10 -12.28
N TRP A 150 -11.75 -0.61 -11.74
CA TRP A 150 -10.61 0.00 -11.11
C TRP A 150 -9.72 0.58 -12.20
N GLN A 151 -9.72 1.91 -12.34
CA GLN A 151 -9.06 2.58 -13.47
C GLN A 151 -7.54 2.38 -13.52
N VAL A 152 -6.91 2.11 -12.39
CA VAL A 152 -5.47 1.89 -12.30
C VAL A 152 -5.18 0.42 -12.57
N ASP A 153 -4.40 0.14 -13.61
CA ASP A 153 -3.81 -1.19 -13.83
C ASP A 153 -2.76 -1.46 -12.74
N LEU A 154 -3.18 -2.19 -11.71
CA LEU A 154 -2.34 -2.52 -10.56
C LEU A 154 -1.21 -3.49 -10.94
N PHE A 155 -1.45 -4.40 -11.89
CA PHE A 155 -0.45 -5.37 -12.32
C PHE A 155 0.70 -4.67 -13.03
N ARG A 156 0.38 -3.81 -13.99
CA ARG A 156 1.37 -2.98 -14.68
C ARG A 156 2.11 -2.07 -13.70
N ARG A 157 1.40 -1.44 -12.76
CA ARG A 157 2.03 -0.57 -11.77
C ARG A 157 3.05 -1.33 -10.93
N PHE A 158 2.69 -2.48 -10.35
CA PHE A 158 3.61 -3.29 -9.57
C PHE A 158 4.83 -3.74 -10.38
N ALA A 159 4.62 -4.18 -11.63
CA ALA A 159 5.70 -4.61 -12.51
C ALA A 159 6.69 -3.47 -12.81
N LEU A 160 6.18 -2.29 -13.17
CA LEU A 160 7.01 -1.12 -13.47
C LEU A 160 7.73 -0.59 -12.23
N GLN A 161 7.05 -0.59 -11.08
CA GLN A 161 7.65 -0.21 -9.80
C GLN A 161 8.82 -1.13 -9.43
N GLU A 162 8.62 -2.45 -9.45
CA GLU A 162 9.70 -3.39 -9.17
C GLU A 162 10.86 -3.25 -10.17
N PHE A 163 10.55 -3.15 -11.47
CA PHE A 163 11.56 -2.97 -12.50
C PHE A 163 12.41 -1.72 -12.25
N TRP A 164 11.77 -0.59 -11.96
CA TRP A 164 12.48 0.66 -11.67
C TRP A 164 13.33 0.54 -10.40
N LEU A 165 12.80 -0.05 -9.33
CA LEU A 165 13.53 -0.25 -8.08
C LEU A 165 14.75 -1.16 -8.28
N ARG A 166 14.63 -2.24 -9.04
CA ARG A 166 15.77 -3.11 -9.38
C ARG A 166 16.84 -2.40 -10.22
N LYS A 167 16.46 -1.40 -11.01
CA LYS A 167 17.42 -0.68 -11.85
C LYS A 167 18.11 0.44 -11.07
N ASN A 168 17.38 1.15 -10.21
CA ASN A 168 17.83 2.42 -9.63
C ASN A 168 18.09 2.36 -8.12
N GLN A 169 17.56 1.37 -7.41
CA GLN A 169 17.64 1.21 -5.94
C GLN A 169 17.87 -0.26 -5.55
N GLN A 170 18.93 -0.86 -6.12
CA GLN A 170 19.27 -2.27 -5.91
C GLN A 170 19.62 -2.61 -4.47
N ASP A 171 20.17 -1.63 -3.76
CA ASP A 171 20.50 -1.65 -2.34
C ASP A 171 19.29 -1.97 -1.46
N LEU A 172 18.06 -1.63 -1.89
CA LEU A 172 16.84 -2.02 -1.20
C LEU A 172 16.60 -3.53 -1.19
N PHE A 173 17.09 -4.27 -2.18
CA PHE A 173 16.90 -5.73 -2.26
C PHE A 173 17.96 -6.51 -1.48
N GLY A 174 19.16 -5.93 -1.31
CA GLY A 174 20.24 -6.49 -0.52
C GLY A 174 21.62 -6.28 -1.16
N GLN A 175 22.65 -6.84 -0.53
CA GLN A 175 24.04 -6.61 -0.95
C GLN A 175 24.52 -7.61 -2.00
N SER A 176 24.13 -8.89 -1.87
CA SER A 176 24.56 -9.93 -2.80
C SER A 176 23.79 -9.89 -4.13
N SER A 177 24.40 -10.37 -5.20
CA SER A 177 23.72 -10.51 -6.51
C SER A 177 22.48 -11.40 -6.41
N ARG A 178 22.50 -12.43 -5.55
CA ARG A 178 21.34 -13.29 -5.29
C ARG A 178 20.19 -12.52 -4.64
N ASP A 179 20.50 -11.66 -3.67
CA ASP A 179 19.48 -10.81 -3.03
C ASP A 179 18.92 -9.77 -4.00
N LYS A 180 19.80 -9.10 -4.76
CA LYS A 180 19.42 -8.12 -5.80
C LYS A 180 18.55 -8.69 -6.90
N ASN A 181 18.69 -9.98 -7.22
CA ASN A 181 17.91 -10.67 -8.24
C ASN A 181 16.67 -11.39 -7.68
N ARG A 182 16.48 -11.45 -6.36
CA ARG A 182 15.31 -12.14 -5.77
C ARG A 182 14.01 -11.38 -6.11
N PRO A 183 13.00 -12.01 -6.72
CA PRO A 183 11.70 -11.39 -7.01
C PRO A 183 11.01 -10.89 -5.73
N ALA A 184 10.41 -9.70 -5.79
CA ALA A 184 9.53 -9.25 -4.71
C ALA A 184 8.20 -10.00 -4.79
N VAL A 185 7.61 -10.34 -3.64
CA VAL A 185 6.24 -10.84 -3.53
C VAL A 185 5.31 -9.62 -3.56
N LYS A 186 4.38 -9.57 -4.53
CA LYS A 186 3.48 -8.43 -4.71
C LYS A 186 2.18 -8.70 -3.98
N ILE A 187 1.81 -7.78 -3.09
CA ILE A 187 0.62 -7.91 -2.26
C ILE A 187 -0.23 -6.65 -2.41
N LEU A 188 -1.48 -6.84 -2.79
CA LEU A 188 -2.54 -5.85 -2.74
C LEU A 188 -3.39 -6.08 -1.49
N VAL A 189 -3.30 -5.17 -0.53
CA VAL A 189 -4.07 -5.25 0.72
C VAL A 189 -5.24 -4.30 0.66
N LEU A 190 -6.45 -4.85 0.85
CA LEU A 190 -7.67 -4.08 0.98
C LEU A 190 -7.82 -3.61 2.43
N VAL A 191 -7.93 -2.29 2.59
CA VAL A 191 -7.93 -1.61 3.90
C VAL A 191 -9.22 -0.82 4.13
N GLY A 192 -9.51 -0.52 5.40
CA GLY A 192 -10.72 0.20 5.80
C GLY A 192 -11.97 -0.67 5.67
N LYS A 193 -13.03 -0.13 5.04
CA LYS A 193 -14.30 -0.84 4.81
C LYS A 193 -14.37 -1.57 3.46
N THR A 194 -13.25 -1.66 2.76
CA THR A 194 -13.16 -2.38 1.49
C THR A 194 -13.00 -3.86 1.77
N ARG A 195 -13.79 -4.69 1.10
CA ARG A 195 -13.83 -6.15 1.27
C ARG A 195 -13.52 -6.86 -0.03
N LEU A 196 -13.01 -8.07 0.06
CA LEU A 196 -12.83 -8.93 -1.10
C LEU A 196 -14.12 -9.72 -1.36
N GLY A 197 -14.56 -9.76 -2.61
CA GLY A 197 -15.65 -10.63 -3.04
C GLY A 197 -15.20 -12.08 -3.13
N GLU A 198 -16.17 -12.97 -3.32
CA GLU A 198 -15.88 -14.38 -3.61
C GLU A 198 -15.55 -14.56 -5.10
N HIS A 199 -14.65 -15.50 -5.38
CA HIS A 199 -14.16 -15.82 -6.72
C HIS A 199 -14.20 -17.33 -6.96
N SER A 200 -13.95 -17.74 -8.20
CA SER A 200 -13.77 -19.14 -8.56
C SER A 200 -12.58 -19.76 -7.81
N GLU A 201 -12.71 -21.03 -7.40
CA GLU A 201 -11.71 -21.75 -6.59
C GLU A 201 -10.30 -21.73 -7.18
N HIS A 202 -10.17 -21.81 -8.50
CA HIS A 202 -8.87 -21.84 -9.19
C HIS A 202 -8.07 -20.54 -9.05
N LEU A 203 -8.70 -19.44 -8.64
CA LEU A 203 -8.03 -18.16 -8.39
C LEU A 203 -7.47 -18.07 -6.97
N TYR A 204 -7.82 -18.97 -6.07
CA TYR A 204 -7.28 -18.98 -4.71
C TYR A 204 -5.99 -19.79 -4.64
N ALA A 205 -5.09 -19.33 -3.77
CA ALA A 205 -3.91 -20.06 -3.36
C ALA A 205 -3.93 -20.22 -1.83
N ASN A 206 -3.51 -21.39 -1.38
CA ASN A 206 -3.30 -21.66 0.04
C ASN A 206 -1.84 -21.44 0.37
N ILE A 207 -1.56 -20.50 1.28
CA ILE A 207 -0.24 -20.24 1.84
C ILE A 207 -0.34 -20.51 3.34
N GLY A 208 0.15 -21.67 3.77
CA GLY A 208 -0.18 -22.22 5.10
C GLY A 208 -1.68 -22.44 5.25
N ASP A 209 -2.26 -21.88 6.30
CA ASP A 209 -3.70 -21.87 6.57
C ASP A 209 -4.45 -20.71 5.89
N GLN A 210 -3.73 -19.82 5.21
CA GLN A 210 -4.31 -18.64 4.57
C GLN A 210 -4.78 -18.95 3.16
N ARG A 211 -6.10 -18.86 2.94
CA ARG A 211 -6.72 -18.84 1.62
C ARG A 211 -6.76 -17.40 1.11
N VAL A 212 -5.97 -17.11 0.07
CA VAL A 212 -5.84 -15.77 -0.50
C VAL A 212 -6.04 -15.77 -2.00
N LEU A 213 -6.59 -14.69 -2.55
CA LEU A 213 -6.77 -14.57 -3.99
C LEU A 213 -5.40 -14.35 -4.64
N LEU A 214 -5.03 -15.20 -5.60
CA LEU A 214 -3.80 -15.10 -6.36
C LEU A 214 -4.13 -14.83 -7.83
N VAL A 215 -4.03 -13.57 -8.22
CA VAL A 215 -4.28 -13.20 -9.61
C VAL A 215 -2.98 -13.24 -10.39
N ARG A 216 -2.98 -14.00 -11.50
CA ARG A 216 -1.86 -14.11 -12.43
C ARG A 216 -2.22 -13.40 -13.73
N ASN A 217 -1.86 -12.12 -13.83
CA ASN A 217 -1.95 -11.36 -15.07
C ASN A 217 -0.61 -10.64 -15.30
N ARG A 218 0.23 -11.17 -16.21
CA ARG A 218 1.63 -10.78 -16.49
C ARG A 218 2.59 -10.92 -15.30
N ILE A 219 2.12 -10.66 -14.10
CA ILE A 219 2.76 -10.90 -12.82
C ILE A 219 1.77 -11.57 -11.86
N ALA A 220 2.30 -12.24 -10.83
CA ALA A 220 1.53 -12.76 -9.73
C ALA A 220 1.32 -11.68 -8.66
N VAL A 221 0.06 -11.41 -8.28
CA VAL A 221 -0.31 -10.50 -7.19
C VAL A 221 -1.25 -11.23 -6.24
N TYR A 222 -0.87 -11.28 -4.96
CA TYR A 222 -1.74 -11.73 -3.89
C TYR A 222 -2.67 -10.60 -3.49
N VAL A 223 -3.96 -10.88 -3.40
CA VAL A 223 -4.99 -9.92 -2.98
C VAL A 223 -5.65 -10.45 -1.72
N MET A 224 -5.70 -9.63 -0.68
CA MET A 224 -6.20 -10.03 0.62
C MET A 224 -6.74 -8.84 1.41
N GLU A 225 -7.50 -9.13 2.45
CA GLU A 225 -7.89 -8.13 3.44
C GLU A 225 -6.78 -7.89 4.46
N VAL A 226 -6.78 -6.72 5.10
CA VAL A 226 -5.68 -6.30 6.01
C VAL A 226 -5.42 -7.26 7.17
N ASN A 227 -6.46 -7.91 7.69
CA ASN A 227 -6.35 -8.90 8.76
C ASN A 227 -5.63 -10.19 8.32
N GLN A 228 -5.58 -10.48 7.02
CA GLN A 228 -4.89 -11.65 6.48
C GLN A 228 -3.39 -11.39 6.24
N LEU A 229 -2.94 -10.13 6.25
CA LEU A 229 -1.57 -9.77 5.86
C LEU A 229 -0.50 -10.42 6.76
N ILE A 230 -0.65 -10.30 8.09
CA ILE A 230 0.34 -10.84 9.03
C ILE A 230 0.36 -12.37 8.99
N PRO A 231 -0.80 -13.08 9.12
CA PRO A 231 -0.81 -14.54 8.98
C PRO A 231 -0.23 -15.02 7.64
N PHE A 232 -0.53 -14.31 6.55
CA PHE A 232 0.02 -14.64 5.23
C PHE A 232 1.54 -14.54 5.20
N ILE A 233 2.12 -13.44 5.71
CA ILE A 233 3.59 -13.27 5.72
C ILE A 233 4.24 -14.35 6.59
N GLN A 234 3.68 -14.65 7.77
CA GLN A 234 4.19 -15.73 8.63
C GLN A 234 4.19 -17.08 7.91
N ALA A 235 3.05 -17.45 7.31
CA ALA A 235 2.92 -18.70 6.57
C ALA A 235 3.85 -18.76 5.35
N TRP A 236 3.98 -17.65 4.62
CA TRP A 236 4.85 -17.57 3.45
C TRP A 236 6.32 -17.77 3.84
N LEU A 237 6.78 -17.11 4.91
CA LEU A 237 8.14 -17.26 5.41
C LEU A 237 8.37 -18.70 5.87
N ALA A 238 7.48 -19.28 6.67
CA ALA A 238 7.60 -20.65 7.16
C ALA A 238 7.73 -21.67 6.01
N GLN A 239 6.91 -21.55 4.97
CA GLN A 239 6.96 -22.43 3.79
C GLN A 239 8.31 -22.34 3.05
N HIS A 240 8.89 -21.14 2.96
CA HIS A 240 10.14 -20.91 2.23
C HIS A 240 11.40 -21.05 3.09
N ALA A 241 11.26 -21.20 4.41
CA ALA A 241 12.32 -21.63 5.31
C ALA A 241 12.64 -23.12 5.13
N GLN A 242 11.64 -23.95 4.82
CA GLN A 242 11.78 -25.40 4.64
C GLN A 242 12.35 -25.79 3.26
N SER A 243 12.36 -24.86 2.31
CA SER A 243 12.81 -25.09 0.92
C SER A 243 14.25 -24.64 0.65
N GLN A 244 15.00 -24.25 1.69
CA GLN A 244 16.38 -23.78 1.64
C GLN A 244 17.29 -24.69 2.45
#